data_AF-F4RN52-F1
#
_entry.id   AF-F4RN52-F1
#
_cell.length_a   1.000
_cell.length_b   1.000
_cell.length_c   1.000
_cell.angle_alpha   90.00
_cell.angle_beta   90.00
_cell.angle_gamma   90.00
#
_symmetry.space_group_name_H-M   'P 1'
#
loop_
_entity.id
_entity.type
_entity.pdbx_description
1 polymer ?
#
loop_
_entity_poly.entity_id
_entity_poly.type
_entity_poly.pdbx_seq_one_letter_code
_entity_poly.pdbx_strand_id
1 'polypeptide(L)'
;MRQVAYYDRANEEIRRLGWEVRRVMRWSIELHQSLSTHLFRLQAHGPPDADPLPLIDHPALSQLSSAGKITASKIILNERLVKIMDLQADWNKCLGEVLHNTPSQEGDNDLKLSWRNQIQKIYNMYSQDVISLNPGRLIDMWRQDGTQANNQVDDEALPDVDLESEGITNTDGDLYGDLSDEEIDAQWEDINNAMM
;
A
#
# COMPACT_ATOMS: atom_id res chain seq x y z
N MET A 1 37.88 -22.94 -21.13
CA MET A 1 37.94 -22.19 -19.85
C MET A 1 37.29 -20.80 -19.92
N ARG A 2 37.53 -19.93 -20.92
CA ARG A 2 36.91 -18.58 -20.95
C ARG A 2 35.37 -18.58 -21.00
N GLN A 3 34.76 -19.48 -21.77
CA GLN A 3 33.29 -19.55 -21.90
C GLN A 3 32.57 -19.87 -20.59
N VAL A 4 33.15 -20.73 -19.74
CA VAL A 4 32.60 -21.05 -18.42
C VAL A 4 32.64 -19.84 -17.50
N ALA A 5 33.75 -19.11 -17.45
CA ALA A 5 33.86 -17.89 -16.64
C ALA A 5 32.89 -16.77 -17.08
N TYR A 6 32.57 -16.66 -18.38
CA TYR A 6 31.55 -15.73 -18.86
C TYR A 6 30.15 -16.16 -18.44
N TYR A 7 29.86 -17.46 -18.52
CA TYR A 7 28.59 -18.02 -18.09
C TYR A 7 28.35 -17.81 -16.58
N ASP A 8 29.35 -18.09 -15.75
CA ASP A 8 29.26 -17.90 -14.30
C ASP A 8 29.04 -16.42 -13.94
N ARG A 9 29.74 -15.51 -14.64
CA ARG A 9 29.51 -14.08 -14.48
C ARG A 9 28.09 -13.67 -14.88
N ALA A 10 27.58 -14.19 -16.00
CA ALA A 10 26.23 -13.86 -16.44
C ALA A 10 25.17 -14.30 -15.42
N ASN A 11 25.32 -15.49 -14.84
CA ASN A 11 24.42 -15.99 -13.80
C ASN A 11 24.47 -15.12 -12.53
N GLU A 12 25.66 -14.66 -12.13
CA GLU A 12 25.77 -13.78 -10.97
C GLU A 12 25.14 -12.41 -11.24
N GLU A 13 25.28 -11.86 -12.45
CA GLU A 13 24.61 -10.61 -12.80
C GLU A 13 23.07 -10.76 -12.81
N ILE A 14 22.54 -11.89 -13.30
CA ILE A 14 21.09 -12.19 -13.21
C ILE A 14 20.66 -12.22 -11.74
N ARG A 15 21.41 -12.92 -10.88
CA ARG A 15 21.11 -13.01 -9.44
C ARG A 15 21.13 -11.64 -8.79
N ARG A 16 22.12 -10.81 -9.13
CA ARG A 16 22.28 -9.44 -8.63
C ARG A 16 21.12 -8.53 -9.08
N LEU A 17 20.69 -8.63 -10.33
CA LEU A 17 19.51 -7.91 -10.81
C LEU A 17 18.26 -8.30 -10.01
N GLY A 18 18.05 -9.60 -9.77
CA GLY A 18 16.97 -10.07 -8.90
C GLY A 18 17.04 -9.51 -7.48
N TRP A 19 18.24 -9.34 -6.92
CA TRP A 19 18.44 -8.73 -5.60
C TRP A 19 18.07 -7.25 -5.59
N GLU A 20 18.49 -6.52 -6.61
CA GLU A 20 18.22 -5.09 -6.75
C GLU A 20 16.72 -4.82 -6.94
N VAL A 21 16.02 -5.63 -7.74
CA VAL A 21 14.57 -5.53 -7.92
C VAL A 21 13.83 -5.72 -6.60
N ARG A 22 14.15 -6.79 -5.85
CA ARG A 22 13.53 -7.04 -4.54
C ARG A 22 13.79 -5.89 -3.57
N ARG A 23 15.01 -5.36 -3.56
CA ARG A 23 15.39 -4.21 -2.73
C ARG A 23 14.58 -2.96 -3.09
N VAL A 24 14.46 -2.65 -4.38
CA VAL A 24 13.70 -1.50 -4.86
C VAL A 24 12.22 -1.65 -4.54
N MET A 25 11.63 -2.83 -4.74
CA MET A 25 10.23 -3.10 -4.40
C MET A 25 9.98 -2.89 -2.91
N ARG A 26 10.80 -3.48 -2.03
CA ARG A 26 10.68 -3.31 -0.57
C ARG A 26 10.83 -1.84 -0.16
N TRP A 27 11.88 -1.18 -0.63
CA TRP A 27 12.11 0.25 -0.36
C TRP A 27 10.91 1.11 -0.76
N SER A 28 10.35 0.85 -1.94
CA SER A 28 9.22 1.60 -2.44
C SER A 28 7.95 1.35 -1.62
N ILE A 29 7.71 0.09 -1.23
CA ILE A 29 6.58 -0.30 -0.38
C ILE A 29 6.65 0.41 0.97
N GLU A 30 7.81 0.34 1.62
CA GLU A 30 8.07 0.96 2.92
C GLU A 30 7.94 2.49 2.84
N LEU A 31 8.51 3.10 1.79
CA LEU A 31 8.42 4.54 1.58
C LEU A 31 6.98 5.00 1.36
N HIS A 32 6.22 4.31 0.52
CA HIS A 32 4.79 4.58 0.33
C HIS A 32 4.04 4.50 1.66
N GLN A 33 4.20 3.41 2.41
CA GLN A 33 3.51 3.21 3.69
C GLN A 33 3.87 4.29 4.72
N SER A 34 5.15 4.64 4.81
CA SER A 34 5.63 5.70 5.71
C SER A 34 5.01 7.05 5.36
N LEU A 35 5.07 7.46 4.08
CA LEU A 35 4.51 8.73 3.61
C LEU A 35 2.98 8.80 3.82
N SER A 36 2.26 7.74 3.47
CA SER A 36 0.81 7.65 3.67
C SER A 36 0.44 7.73 5.16
N THR A 37 1.18 7.03 6.02
CA THR A 37 0.98 7.08 7.48
C THR A 37 1.21 8.49 8.03
N HIS A 38 2.28 9.15 7.62
CA HIS A 38 2.58 10.52 8.05
C HIS A 38 1.54 11.52 7.55
N LEU A 39 1.09 11.38 6.30
CA LEU A 39 0.04 12.23 5.73
C LEU A 39 -1.29 12.03 6.47
N PHE A 40 -1.69 10.78 6.74
CA PHE A 40 -2.90 10.44 7.48
C PHE A 40 -2.86 11.02 8.90
N ARG A 41 -1.73 10.91 9.60
CA ARG A 41 -1.55 11.49 10.94
C ARG A 41 -1.80 13.00 10.94
N LEU A 42 -1.24 13.73 9.97
CA LEU A 42 -1.47 15.18 9.83
C LEU A 42 -2.92 15.53 9.48
N GLN A 43 -3.66 14.62 8.83
CA GLN A 43 -5.06 14.81 8.45
C GLN A 43 -6.02 14.53 9.61
N ALA A 44 -5.82 13.45 10.37
CA ALA A 44 -6.71 12.99 11.42
C ALA A 44 -6.65 13.88 12.69
N HIS A 45 -5.46 14.34 13.07
CA HIS A 45 -5.27 15.21 14.24
C HIS A 45 -4.15 16.22 13.94
N GLY A 46 -4.19 17.39 14.58
CA GLY A 46 -3.01 18.27 14.62
C GLY A 46 -1.77 17.52 15.17
N PRO A 47 -0.55 18.09 15.08
CA PRO A 47 0.69 17.40 15.40
C PRO A 47 0.56 16.66 16.75
N PRO A 48 0.75 15.33 16.81
CA PRO A 48 0.61 14.63 18.07
C PRO A 48 1.76 15.06 19.00
N ASP A 49 1.42 15.51 20.20
CA ASP A 49 2.38 15.90 21.25
C ASP A 49 3.37 14.78 21.63
N ALA A 50 3.08 13.53 21.22
CA ALA A 50 3.88 12.36 21.56
C ALA A 50 4.96 11.97 20.53
N ASP A 51 4.91 12.48 19.29
CA ASP A 51 5.91 12.14 18.27
C ASP A 51 5.94 13.22 17.15
N PRO A 52 6.65 14.34 17.37
CA PRO A 52 6.66 15.45 16.43
C PRO A 52 7.30 15.00 15.11
N LEU A 53 6.57 15.13 13.99
CA LEU A 53 7.18 14.91 12.67
C LEU A 53 8.33 15.91 12.50
N PRO A 54 9.57 15.46 12.26
CA PRO A 54 10.72 16.37 12.09
C PRO A 54 10.51 17.41 10.98
N LEU A 55 9.64 17.10 10.02
CA LEU A 55 9.27 18.01 8.94
C LEU A 55 8.54 19.28 9.44
N ILE A 56 7.73 19.18 10.50
CA ILE A 56 6.97 20.32 11.06
C ILE A 56 7.91 21.33 11.71
N ASP A 57 8.96 20.84 12.38
CA ASP A 57 9.98 21.64 13.05
C ASP A 57 11.15 22.02 12.13
N HIS A 58 11.05 21.69 10.84
CA HIS A 58 12.11 21.96 9.89
C HIS A 58 12.37 23.48 9.76
N PRO A 59 13.63 23.94 9.78
CA PRO A 59 13.96 25.38 9.70
C PRO A 59 13.36 26.11 8.51
N ALA A 60 13.16 25.42 7.38
CA ALA A 60 12.51 25.99 6.19
C ALA A 60 11.05 26.41 6.43
N LEU A 61 10.36 25.83 7.43
CA LEU A 61 8.99 26.17 7.79
C LEU A 61 8.91 27.10 9.02
N SER A 62 10.05 27.56 9.55
CA SER A 62 10.12 28.33 10.80
C SER A 62 9.33 29.63 10.80
N GLN A 63 9.18 30.27 9.63
CA GLN A 63 8.44 31.53 9.46
C GLN A 63 6.92 31.33 9.36
N LEU A 64 6.44 30.10 9.23
CA LEU A 64 5.02 29.80 9.14
C LEU A 64 4.38 29.68 10.52
N SER A 65 3.09 30.03 10.61
CA SER A 65 2.26 29.69 11.77
C SER A 65 2.18 28.18 11.96
N SER A 66 1.76 27.70 13.14
CA SER A 66 1.54 26.27 13.38
C SER A 66 0.64 25.61 12.33
N ALA A 67 -0.48 26.26 11.99
CA ALA A 67 -1.38 25.83 10.92
C ALA A 67 -0.71 25.86 9.53
N GLY A 68 0.12 26.87 9.27
CA GLY A 68 0.92 26.97 8.03
C GLY A 68 1.94 25.85 7.90
N LYS A 69 2.64 25.49 8.99
CA LYS A 69 3.58 24.37 9.03
C LYS A 69 2.89 23.05 8.73
N ILE A 70 1.72 22.79 9.32
CA ILE A 70 0.93 21.58 9.05
C ILE A 70 0.52 21.52 7.58
N THR A 71 0.03 22.63 7.04
CA THR A 71 -0.41 22.72 5.63
C THR A 71 0.76 22.49 4.67
N ALA A 72 1.90 23.14 4.91
CA ALA A 72 3.11 22.94 4.11
C ALA A 72 3.62 21.49 4.19
N SER A 73 3.66 20.90 5.38
CA SER A 73 4.04 19.49 5.57
C SER A 73 3.12 18.52 4.81
N LYS A 74 1.80 18.76 4.84
CA LYS A 74 0.83 17.98 4.04
C LYS A 74 1.16 18.05 2.56
N ILE A 75 1.40 19.24 2.04
CA ILE A 75 1.74 19.47 0.62
C ILE A 75 3.02 18.74 0.24
N ILE A 76 4.08 18.87 1.04
CA ILE A 76 5.39 18.24 0.78
C ILE A 76 5.28 16.71 0.79
N LEU A 77 4.62 16.15 1.81
CA LEU A 77 4.42 14.70 1.91
C LEU A 77 3.56 14.18 0.76
N ASN A 78 2.52 14.91 0.40
CA ASN A 78 1.65 14.58 -0.72
C ASN A 78 2.42 14.58 -2.04
N GLU A 79 3.19 15.63 -2.34
CA GLU A 79 4.03 15.70 -3.54
C GLU A 79 5.01 14.52 -3.61
N ARG A 80 5.63 14.17 -2.47
CA ARG A 80 6.55 13.03 -2.41
C ARG A 80 5.84 11.70 -2.59
N LEU A 81 4.63 11.56 -2.07
CA LEU A 81 3.79 10.37 -2.19
C LEU A 81 3.36 10.15 -3.64
N VAL A 82 2.89 11.19 -4.32
CA VAL A 82 2.55 11.12 -5.75
C VAL A 82 3.75 10.65 -6.57
N LYS A 83 4.93 11.25 -6.36
CA LYS A 83 6.15 10.83 -7.08
C LYS A 83 6.50 9.36 -6.88
N ILE A 84 6.31 8.79 -5.69
CA ILE A 84 6.58 7.36 -5.49
C ILE A 84 5.48 6.49 -6.13
N MET A 85 4.22 6.92 -6.11
CA MET A 85 3.14 6.22 -6.80
C MET A 85 3.37 6.18 -8.32
N ASP A 86 3.80 7.30 -8.92
CA ASP A 86 4.16 7.39 -10.34
C ASP A 86 5.27 6.38 -10.67
N LEU A 87 6.35 6.39 -9.89
CA LEU A 87 7.47 5.45 -10.07
C LEU A 87 7.03 3.99 -9.93
N GLN A 88 6.17 3.69 -8.96
CA GLN A 88 5.65 2.33 -8.77
C GLN A 88 4.82 1.86 -9.97
N ALA A 89 3.96 2.73 -10.50
CA ALA A 89 3.17 2.44 -11.69
C ALA A 89 4.08 2.23 -12.92
N ASP A 90 5.08 3.10 -13.12
CA ASP A 90 6.04 3.01 -14.23
C ASP A 90 6.88 1.73 -14.15
N TRP A 91 7.30 1.35 -12.94
CA TRP A 91 8.18 0.21 -12.71
C TRP A 91 7.47 -1.13 -12.64
N ASN A 92 6.14 -1.15 -12.46
CA ASN A 92 5.38 -2.37 -12.19
C ASN A 92 5.71 -3.50 -13.17
N LYS A 93 5.65 -3.19 -14.48
CA LYS A 93 5.92 -4.17 -15.53
C LYS A 93 7.36 -4.66 -15.53
N CYS A 94 8.34 -3.75 -15.54
CA CYS A 94 9.74 -4.13 -15.70
C CYS A 94 10.29 -4.85 -14.46
N LEU A 95 9.86 -4.46 -13.25
CA LEU A 95 10.25 -5.15 -12.02
C LEU A 95 9.59 -6.54 -11.95
N GLY A 96 8.32 -6.67 -12.36
CA GLY A 96 7.63 -7.95 -12.45
C GLY A 96 8.34 -8.93 -13.40
N GLU A 97 8.70 -8.47 -14.59
CA GLU A 97 9.44 -9.27 -15.59
C GLU A 97 10.80 -9.75 -15.04
N VAL A 98 11.59 -8.86 -14.43
CA VAL A 98 12.89 -9.25 -13.87
C VAL A 98 12.71 -10.21 -12.70
N LEU A 99 11.72 -10.00 -11.84
CA LEU A 99 11.48 -10.88 -10.70
C LEU A 99 11.12 -12.30 -11.19
N HIS A 100 10.24 -12.43 -12.17
CA HIS A 100 9.86 -13.71 -12.81
C HIS A 100 11.05 -14.42 -13.47
N ASN A 101 11.95 -13.66 -14.10
CA ASN A 101 13.13 -14.20 -14.80
C ASN A 101 14.32 -14.46 -13.86
N THR A 102 14.19 -14.26 -12.55
CA THR A 102 15.25 -14.52 -11.58
C THR A 102 14.86 -15.67 -10.66
N PRO A 103 15.82 -16.45 -10.14
CA PRO A 103 15.52 -17.52 -9.19
C PRO A 103 14.73 -16.99 -7.99
N SER A 104 13.70 -17.72 -7.60
CA SER A 104 12.86 -17.39 -6.42
C SER A 104 13.68 -17.35 -5.14
N GLN A 105 13.26 -16.49 -4.22
CA GLN A 105 13.85 -16.32 -2.89
C GLN A 105 12.76 -16.37 -1.82
N GLU A 106 13.20 -16.61 -0.59
CA GLU A 106 12.33 -16.57 0.58
C GLU A 106 11.68 -15.18 0.74
N GLY A 107 10.37 -15.17 1.01
CA GLY A 107 9.57 -13.94 1.14
C GLY A 107 9.20 -13.27 -0.18
N ASP A 108 9.47 -13.90 -1.34
CA ASP A 108 9.04 -13.35 -2.63
C ASP A 108 7.52 -13.28 -2.74
N ASN A 109 6.78 -14.24 -2.18
CA ASN A 109 5.32 -14.26 -2.21
C ASN A 109 4.72 -13.11 -1.40
N ASP A 110 5.27 -12.81 -0.21
CA ASP A 110 4.83 -11.67 0.60
C ASP A 110 5.16 -10.33 -0.07
N LEU A 111 6.35 -10.24 -0.66
CA LEU A 111 6.77 -9.06 -1.42
C LEU A 111 5.84 -8.83 -2.63
N LYS A 112 5.52 -9.92 -3.32
CA LYS A 112 4.58 -9.95 -4.43
C LYS A 112 3.19 -9.50 -3.97
N LEU A 113 2.62 -10.12 -2.94
CA LEU A 113 1.31 -9.72 -2.43
C LEU A 113 1.28 -8.24 -2.02
N SER A 114 2.32 -7.77 -1.32
CA SER A 114 2.43 -6.38 -0.87
C SER A 114 2.52 -5.38 -2.02
N TRP A 115 3.37 -5.67 -3.02
CA TRP A 115 3.51 -4.83 -4.20
C TRP A 115 2.20 -4.73 -4.98
N ARG A 116 1.58 -5.89 -5.26
CA ARG A 116 0.30 -5.95 -5.95
C ARG A 116 -0.78 -5.13 -5.25
N ASN A 117 -0.91 -5.27 -3.94
CA ASN A 117 -1.89 -4.53 -3.15
C ASN A 117 -1.66 -3.02 -3.24
N GLN A 118 -0.41 -2.55 -3.29
CA GLN A 118 -0.12 -1.13 -3.49
C GLN A 118 -0.42 -0.66 -4.91
N ILE A 119 -0.04 -1.42 -5.93
CA ILE A 119 -0.30 -1.09 -7.33
C ILE A 119 -1.81 -1.02 -7.61
N GLN A 120 -2.59 -1.96 -7.09
CA GLN A 120 -4.05 -1.92 -7.20
C GLN A 120 -4.64 -0.65 -6.57
N LYS A 121 -4.14 -0.26 -5.39
CA LYS A 121 -4.56 0.99 -4.75
C LYS A 121 -4.20 2.20 -5.62
N ILE A 122 -2.99 2.24 -6.18
CA ILE A 122 -2.53 3.33 -7.06
C ILE A 122 -3.44 3.46 -8.28
N TYR A 123 -3.75 2.36 -8.98
CA TYR A 123 -4.64 2.40 -10.13
C TYR A 123 -6.07 2.78 -9.77
N ASN A 124 -6.59 2.33 -8.63
CA ASN A 124 -7.89 2.77 -8.13
C ASN A 124 -7.91 4.29 -7.86
N MET A 125 -6.82 4.85 -7.33
CA MET A 125 -6.73 6.29 -7.10
C MET A 125 -6.63 7.09 -8.42
N TYR A 126 -5.98 6.54 -9.44
CA TYR A 126 -5.94 7.13 -10.78
C TYR A 126 -7.29 7.11 -11.48
N SER A 127 -8.01 5.98 -11.45
CA SER A 127 -9.31 5.84 -12.11
C SER A 127 -10.39 6.73 -11.51
N GLN A 128 -10.24 7.07 -10.23
CA GLN A 128 -11.13 7.97 -9.50
C GLN A 128 -10.74 9.46 -9.61
N ASP A 129 -9.70 9.80 -10.39
CA ASP A 129 -9.12 11.16 -10.50
C ASP A 129 -8.75 11.79 -9.13
N VAL A 130 -8.41 10.93 -8.16
CA VAL A 130 -8.07 11.37 -6.80
C VAL A 130 -6.60 11.72 -6.69
N ILE A 131 -5.74 11.09 -7.50
CA ILE A 131 -4.38 11.58 -7.74
C ILE A 131 -4.47 12.78 -8.66
N SER A 132 -5.06 13.88 -8.20
CA SER A 132 -4.83 15.13 -8.90
C SER A 132 -3.38 15.51 -8.64
N LEU A 133 -2.63 15.77 -9.71
CA LEU A 133 -1.30 16.43 -9.72
C LEU A 133 -1.29 17.78 -8.98
N ASN A 134 -2.41 18.21 -8.41
CA ASN A 134 -2.53 19.37 -7.56
C ASN A 134 -2.14 19.01 -6.11
N PRO A 135 -1.06 19.58 -5.56
CA PRO A 135 -0.47 19.20 -4.27
C PRO A 135 -1.37 19.33 -3.02
N GLY A 136 -2.66 19.66 -3.15
CA GLY A 136 -3.61 19.81 -2.06
C GLY A 136 -4.90 18.99 -2.14
N ARG A 137 -5.09 18.09 -3.13
CA ARG A 137 -6.38 17.42 -3.36
C ARG A 137 -6.47 15.94 -2.96
N LEU A 138 -5.41 15.33 -2.43
CA LEU A 138 -5.47 13.99 -1.80
C LEU A 138 -6.16 14.02 -0.42
N ILE A 139 -7.03 15.01 -0.21
CA ILE A 139 -7.84 15.24 0.97
C ILE A 139 -9.22 14.67 0.64
N ASP A 140 -9.46 13.42 1.03
CA ASP A 140 -10.76 12.89 1.52
C ASP A 140 -10.92 11.37 1.32
N MET A 141 -10.04 10.68 0.59
CA MET A 141 -10.25 9.24 0.33
C MET A 141 -9.90 8.29 1.48
N TRP A 142 -9.06 8.70 2.42
CA TRP A 142 -8.81 7.90 3.63
C TRP A 142 -9.93 8.03 4.68
N ARG A 143 -11.05 8.70 4.35
CA ARG A 143 -12.22 8.88 5.24
C ARG A 143 -13.20 7.69 5.20
N GLN A 144 -13.11 6.79 4.22
CA GLN A 144 -14.01 5.63 4.17
C GLN A 144 -13.42 4.42 4.89
N ASP A 145 -13.56 4.41 6.23
CA ASP A 145 -13.78 3.18 6.99
C ASP A 145 -14.59 3.39 8.28
N GLY A 146 -15.33 4.51 8.37
CA GLY A 146 -16.05 4.92 9.58
C GLY A 146 -17.54 5.18 9.42
N THR A 147 -18.14 4.87 8.27
CA THR A 147 -19.61 5.00 8.12
C THR A 147 -20.26 3.72 8.64
N GLN A 148 -20.27 3.53 9.96
CA GLN A 148 -21.33 2.74 10.57
C GLN A 148 -22.65 3.38 10.12
N ALA A 149 -23.47 2.58 9.45
CA ALA A 149 -24.82 2.93 9.06
C ALA A 149 -25.56 3.47 10.29
N ASN A 150 -25.82 4.78 10.27
CA ASN A 150 -26.69 5.42 11.23
C ASN A 150 -28.12 5.07 10.83
N ASN A 151 -28.57 3.87 11.18
CA ASN A 151 -29.99 3.52 11.16
C ASN A 151 -30.60 4.01 12.47
N GLN A 152 -31.09 5.24 12.46
CA GLN A 152 -32.23 5.61 13.29
C GLN A 152 -33.41 4.73 12.85
N VAL A 153 -33.83 3.83 13.71
CA VAL A 153 -35.22 3.36 13.75
C VAL A 153 -35.66 3.38 15.21
N ASP A 154 -36.85 3.96 15.36
CA ASP A 154 -37.53 4.30 16.60
C ASP A 154 -37.77 3.11 17.56
N ASP A 155 -37.99 3.49 18.81
CA ASP A 155 -38.66 2.76 19.89
C ASP A 155 -39.72 1.76 19.38
N GLU A 156 -39.55 0.47 19.67
CA GLU A 156 -40.67 -0.39 20.05
C GLU A 156 -40.18 -1.61 20.85
N ALA A 157 -40.86 -1.86 21.96
CA ALA A 157 -40.53 -2.83 22.99
C ALA A 157 -40.56 -4.29 22.50
N LEU A 158 -39.70 -5.14 23.06
CA LEU A 158 -39.87 -6.59 22.99
C LEU A 158 -39.82 -7.23 24.39
N PRO A 159 -40.61 -8.30 24.62
CA PRO A 159 -40.77 -8.93 25.92
C PRO A 159 -39.70 -10.01 26.17
N ASP A 160 -39.44 -10.25 27.46
CA ASP A 160 -38.69 -11.39 27.98
C ASP A 160 -39.22 -12.72 27.41
N VAL A 161 -38.35 -13.47 26.73
CA VAL A 161 -38.56 -14.90 26.48
C VAL A 161 -37.23 -15.63 26.65
N ASP A 162 -37.22 -16.51 27.65
CA ASP A 162 -36.20 -17.52 27.95
C ASP A 162 -35.80 -18.33 26.71
N LEU A 163 -34.50 -18.61 26.58
CA LEU A 163 -33.99 -19.66 25.70
C LEU A 163 -33.02 -20.57 26.47
N GLU A 164 -33.57 -21.66 27.02
CA GLU A 164 -32.82 -22.89 27.18
C GLU A 164 -32.82 -23.70 25.86
N SER A 165 -31.67 -24.32 25.61
CA SER A 165 -31.49 -25.62 24.92
C SER A 165 -31.22 -25.67 23.40
N GLU A 166 -30.01 -26.17 23.15
CA GLU A 166 -29.58 -27.13 22.10
C GLU A 166 -29.62 -26.76 20.61
N GLY A 167 -28.41 -26.47 20.11
CA GLY A 167 -27.74 -27.31 19.10
C GLY A 167 -28.32 -27.30 17.68
N ILE A 168 -27.66 -26.57 16.77
CA ILE A 168 -27.42 -26.99 15.37
C ILE A 168 -26.09 -26.35 14.92
N THR A 169 -25.21 -27.19 14.39
CA THR A 169 -23.95 -26.87 13.69
C THR A 169 -24.22 -26.04 12.44
N ASN A 170 -23.30 -25.13 12.05
CA ASN A 170 -22.78 -25.04 10.67
C ASN A 170 -21.69 -23.97 10.51
N THR A 171 -20.56 -24.44 9.95
CA THR A 171 -19.72 -23.87 8.88
C THR A 171 -19.00 -22.53 9.08
N ASP A 172 -17.71 -22.65 9.39
CA ASP A 172 -16.54 -22.04 8.74
C ASP A 172 -16.72 -20.69 8.03
N GLY A 173 -16.14 -19.66 8.63
CA GLY A 173 -15.99 -18.31 8.08
C GLY A 173 -14.58 -17.77 8.28
N ASP A 174 -13.55 -18.54 7.91
CA ASP A 174 -12.18 -18.05 7.80
C ASP A 174 -11.95 -17.53 6.37
N LEU A 175 -12.29 -16.25 6.16
CA LEU A 175 -12.12 -15.56 4.87
C LEU A 175 -10.68 -15.02 4.69
N TYR A 176 -9.67 -15.85 4.96
CA TYR A 176 -8.29 -15.64 4.53
C TYR A 176 -7.77 -16.98 4.01
N GLY A 177 -8.23 -17.34 2.82
CA GLY A 177 -7.69 -18.47 2.08
C GLY A 177 -6.20 -18.23 1.84
N ASP A 178 -5.38 -19.13 2.35
CA ASP A 178 -3.97 -19.28 2.03
C ASP A 178 -3.87 -19.51 0.51
N LEU A 179 -3.67 -18.42 -0.24
CA LEU A 179 -3.53 -18.49 -1.69
C LEU A 179 -2.29 -19.31 -1.99
N SER A 180 -2.43 -20.34 -2.83
CA SER A 180 -1.28 -21.13 -3.24
C SER A 180 -0.31 -20.27 -4.06
N ASP A 181 0.98 -20.65 -4.06
CA ASP A 181 2.01 -19.99 -4.85
C ASP A 181 1.62 -19.86 -6.34
N GLU A 182 0.87 -20.84 -6.85
CA GLU A 182 0.35 -20.89 -8.22
C GLU A 182 -0.80 -19.89 -8.44
N GLU A 183 -1.66 -19.66 -7.45
CA GLU A 183 -2.71 -18.64 -7.51
C GLU A 183 -2.15 -17.22 -7.39
N ILE A 184 -1.07 -17.05 -6.60
CA ILE A 184 -0.36 -15.77 -6.52
C ILE A 184 0.26 -15.45 -7.88
N ASP A 185 1.00 -16.40 -8.49
CA ASP A 185 1.65 -16.19 -9.78
C ASP A 185 0.66 -15.96 -10.93
N ALA A 186 -0.43 -16.72 -10.99
CA ALA A 186 -1.47 -16.52 -12.01
C ALA A 186 -2.12 -15.13 -11.92
N GLN A 187 -2.46 -14.69 -10.71
CA GLN A 187 -3.08 -13.38 -10.52
C GLN A 187 -2.09 -12.22 -10.71
N TRP A 188 -0.79 -12.49 -10.56
CA TRP A 188 0.29 -11.57 -10.88
C TRP A 188 0.42 -11.33 -12.38
N GLU A 189 0.27 -12.38 -13.18
CA GLU A 189 0.23 -12.28 -14.65
C GLU A 189 -1.04 -11.56 -15.14
N ASP A 190 -2.19 -11.80 -14.49
CA ASP A 190 -3.46 -11.16 -14.86
C ASP A 190 -3.43 -9.64 -14.69
N ILE A 191 -2.82 -9.09 -13.63
CA ILE A 191 -2.72 -7.63 -13.47
C ILE A 191 -1.75 -7.01 -14.49
N ASN A 192 -0.70 -7.74 -14.86
CA ASN A 192 0.20 -7.30 -15.92
C ASN A 192 -0.46 -7.32 -17.31
N ASN A 193 -1.47 -8.19 -17.52
CA ASN A 193 -2.14 -8.37 -18.80
C ASN A 193 -3.50 -7.64 -18.93
N ALA A 194 -4.28 -7.51 -17.86
CA ALA A 194 -5.64 -6.93 -17.86
C ALA A 194 -5.66 -5.39 -17.97
N MET A 195 -4.50 -4.75 -18.06
CA MET A 195 -4.36 -3.29 -18.11
C MET A 195 -3.67 -2.78 -19.38
N MET A 196 -3.72 -3.56 -20.47
CA MET A 196 -3.62 -3.07 -21.86
C MET A 196 -4.99 -2.61 -22.36
#